data_AF-A0A838N0T0-F1
#
_entry.id   AF-A0A838N0T0-F1
#
_cell.length_a   1.000
_cell.length_b   1.000
_cell.length_c   1.000
_cell.angle_alpha   90.00
_cell.angle_beta   90.00
_cell.angle_gamma   90.00
#
_symmetry.space_group_name_H-M   'P 1'
#
loop_
_entity.id
_entity.type
_entity.pdbx_description
1 polymer ?
#
loop_
_entity_poly.entity_id
_entity_poly.type
_entity_poly.pdbx_seq_one_letter_code
_entity_poly.pdbx_strand_id
1 'polypeptide(L)'
;MLPGLSVGDRWFVVGEKGRRYSIVVRNQSEFQMEVVLSVDGLDVMDGRAASFRKRGYLLRPNGIVKVDGFRQSNEAVAAFRFSSVSGSYANLKHGDTRNVGVIGVAVFHEYGTNPLDLTEARRRLRADPFPGRTFASPPDPMPSRPPRWR
;
A
#
# COMPACT_ATOMS: atom_id res chain seq x y z
N MET A 1 9.96 -5.49 12.30
CA MET A 1 9.92 -5.80 10.87
C MET A 1 9.31 -7.19 10.70
N LEU A 2 8.65 -7.50 9.57
CA LEU A 2 8.16 -8.86 9.30
C LEU A 2 9.22 -9.68 8.55
N PRO A 3 9.24 -11.02 8.66
CA PRO A 3 10.10 -11.85 7.83
C PRO A 3 9.76 -11.69 6.34
N GLY A 4 10.78 -11.55 5.51
CA GLY A 4 10.65 -11.43 4.06
C GLY A 4 11.29 -12.61 3.33
N LEU A 5 10.76 -12.94 2.15
CA LEU A 5 11.30 -13.94 1.23
C LEU A 5 11.30 -13.34 -0.18
N SER A 6 12.39 -13.55 -0.94
CA SER A 6 12.44 -13.21 -2.36
C SER A 6 12.34 -14.49 -3.21
N VAL A 7 11.51 -14.49 -4.24
CA VAL A 7 11.35 -15.59 -5.20
C VAL A 7 11.29 -15.01 -6.61
N GLY A 8 12.37 -15.18 -7.38
CA GLY A 8 12.57 -14.42 -8.62
C GLY A 8 12.63 -12.92 -8.33
N ASP A 9 11.94 -12.12 -9.15
CA ASP A 9 11.83 -10.66 -8.97
C ASP A 9 10.77 -10.23 -7.92
N ARG A 10 10.14 -11.18 -7.21
CA ARG A 10 9.03 -10.91 -6.30
C ARG A 10 9.42 -11.03 -4.83
N TRP A 11 9.12 -9.99 -4.06
CA TRP A 11 9.25 -9.97 -2.60
C TRP A 11 7.92 -10.31 -1.94
N PHE A 12 7.98 -11.23 -0.97
CA PHE A 12 6.86 -11.68 -0.16
C PHE A 12 7.16 -11.38 1.32
N VAL A 13 6.12 -11.11 2.11
CA VAL A 13 6.21 -11.00 3.57
C VAL A 13 5.38 -12.10 4.24
N VAL A 14 5.95 -12.73 5.27
CA VAL A 14 5.26 -13.78 6.03
C VAL A 14 4.39 -13.14 7.11
N GLY A 15 3.11 -13.51 7.15
CA GLY A 15 2.14 -12.99 8.12
C GLY A 15 1.07 -14.01 8.47
N GLU A 16 0.67 -14.06 9.74
CA GLU A 16 -0.38 -14.98 10.21
C GLU A 16 -1.78 -14.43 9.92
N LYS A 17 -2.68 -15.32 9.49
CA LYS A 17 -4.08 -15.00 9.18
C LYS A 17 -4.76 -14.25 10.34
N GLY A 18 -5.39 -13.12 10.01
CA GLY A 18 -6.11 -12.25 10.95
C GLY A 18 -5.26 -11.21 11.68
N ARG A 19 -3.92 -11.36 11.73
CA ARG A 19 -3.05 -10.33 12.32
C ARG A 19 -3.08 -9.05 11.49
N ARG A 20 -3.07 -7.91 12.19
CA ARG A 20 -2.89 -6.59 11.58
C ARG A 20 -1.43 -6.38 11.17
N TYR A 21 -1.20 -5.56 10.14
CA TYR A 21 0.11 -5.03 9.78
C TYR A 21 0.03 -3.54 9.47
N SER A 22 1.18 -2.88 9.42
CA SER A 22 1.32 -1.49 9.00
C SER A 22 2.40 -1.40 7.93
N ILE A 23 2.19 -0.56 6.91
CA ILE A 23 3.24 -0.20 5.96
C ILE A 23 4.02 0.97 6.57
N VAL A 24 5.34 0.89 6.57
CA VAL A 24 6.22 1.99 7.02
C VAL A 24 7.16 2.33 5.88
N VAL A 25 7.10 3.58 5.40
CA VAL A 25 8.01 4.10 4.38
C VAL A 25 8.90 5.14 5.04
N ARG A 26 10.21 4.96 4.91
CA ARG A 26 11.23 5.95 5.28
C ARG A 26 11.85 6.51 4.01
N ASN A 27 11.83 7.83 3.85
CA ASN A 27 12.69 8.51 2.91
C ASN A 27 14.12 8.47 3.46
N GLN A 28 15.04 7.87 2.72
CA GLN A 28 16.47 7.79 3.08
C GLN A 28 17.34 8.76 2.26
N SER A 29 16.72 9.66 1.50
CA SER A 29 17.40 10.69 0.71
C SER A 29 17.35 12.06 1.39
N GLU A 30 18.16 12.97 0.86
CA GLU A 30 18.22 14.39 1.27
C GLU A 30 17.20 15.28 0.54
N PHE A 31 16.36 14.69 -0.31
CA PHE A 31 15.34 15.38 -1.11
C PHE A 31 13.92 15.04 -0.64
N GLN A 32 12.94 15.88 -0.98
CA GLN A 32 11.53 15.58 -0.73
C GLN A 32 11.01 14.54 -1.74
N MET A 33 10.23 13.57 -1.25
CA MET A 33 9.61 12.50 -2.06
C MET A 33 8.09 12.54 -1.94
N GLU A 34 7.37 12.35 -3.06
CA GLU A 34 5.94 11.99 -3.04
C GLU A 34 5.81 10.48 -3.19
N VAL A 35 5.09 9.82 -2.27
CA VAL A 35 4.93 8.36 -2.26
C VAL A 35 3.45 7.99 -2.35
N VAL A 36 3.03 7.46 -3.50
CA VAL A 36 1.69 6.90 -3.70
C VAL A 36 1.73 5.41 -3.35
N LEU A 37 0.92 5.01 -2.38
CA LEU A 37 0.85 3.66 -1.85
C LEU A 37 -0.47 2.98 -2.21
N SER A 38 -0.42 1.69 -2.51
CA SER A 38 -1.61 0.87 -2.71
C SER A 38 -1.52 -0.49 -2.02
N VAL A 39 -2.67 -1.09 -1.75
CA VAL A 39 -2.85 -2.48 -1.30
C VAL A 39 -4.03 -3.07 -2.09
N ASP A 40 -3.88 -4.28 -2.65
CA ASP A 40 -4.87 -4.92 -3.54
C ASP A 40 -5.28 -4.03 -4.75
N GLY A 41 -4.37 -3.14 -5.19
CA GLY A 41 -4.60 -2.13 -6.24
C GLY A 41 -5.37 -0.88 -5.78
N LEU A 42 -5.82 -0.84 -4.53
CA LEU A 42 -6.50 0.32 -3.93
C LEU A 42 -5.51 1.26 -3.25
N ASP A 43 -5.68 2.56 -3.50
CA ASP A 43 -4.94 3.64 -2.85
C ASP A 43 -5.25 3.69 -1.35
N VAL A 44 -4.22 3.80 -0.53
CA VAL A 44 -4.37 3.77 0.93
C VAL A 44 -5.00 5.04 1.52
N MET A 45 -5.08 6.14 0.77
CA MET A 45 -5.58 7.43 1.27
C MET A 45 -7.06 7.71 1.01
N ASP A 46 -7.67 7.10 -0.02
CA ASP A 46 -9.11 7.24 -0.32
C ASP A 46 -9.83 5.90 -0.58
N GLY A 47 -9.12 4.78 -0.57
CA GLY A 47 -9.68 3.45 -0.84
C GLY A 47 -10.17 3.25 -2.28
N ARG A 48 -9.87 4.15 -3.22
CA ARG A 48 -10.23 4.02 -4.65
C ARG A 48 -9.05 3.47 -5.45
N ALA A 49 -9.29 3.09 -6.70
CA ALA A 49 -8.25 2.67 -7.63
C ALA A 49 -6.98 3.55 -7.54
N ALA A 50 -5.82 2.91 -7.43
CA ALA A 50 -4.54 3.59 -7.40
C ALA A 50 -4.11 4.06 -8.81
N SER A 51 -3.36 5.16 -8.88
CA SER A 51 -2.88 5.71 -10.15
C SER A 51 -1.73 6.70 -9.92
N PHE A 52 -0.77 6.73 -10.84
CA PHE A 52 0.32 7.71 -10.88
C PHE A 52 -0.13 9.19 -10.92
N ARG A 53 -1.42 9.47 -11.19
CA ARG A 53 -2.00 10.82 -11.20
C ARG A 53 -2.57 11.28 -9.87
N LYS A 54 -2.61 10.41 -8.85
CA LYS A 54 -3.12 10.73 -7.51
C LYS A 54 -2.01 11.33 -6.66
N ARG A 55 -2.39 12.17 -5.68
CA ARG A 55 -1.45 12.66 -4.68
C ARG A 55 -0.98 11.51 -3.79
N GLY A 56 0.27 11.59 -3.35
CA GLY A 56 0.89 10.68 -2.39
C GLY A 56 1.13 11.33 -1.03
N TYR A 57 1.80 10.62 -0.14
CA TYR A 57 2.39 11.21 1.05
C TYR A 57 3.66 11.99 0.66
N LEU A 58 3.75 13.27 1.06
CA LEU A 58 4.98 14.05 0.97
C LEU A 58 5.89 13.73 2.14
N LEU A 59 6.97 12.98 1.89
CA LEU A 59 8.02 12.68 2.85
C LEU A 59 9.16 13.67 2.67
N ARG A 60 9.34 14.57 3.65
CA ARG A 60 10.55 15.40 3.80
C ARG A 60 11.83 14.53 3.84
N PRO A 61 13.02 15.11 3.61
CA PRO A 61 14.30 14.45 3.83
C PRO A 61 14.36 13.71 5.17
N ASN A 62 14.89 12.48 5.17
CA ASN A 62 14.88 11.55 6.33
C ASN A 62 13.50 11.19 6.95
N GLY A 63 12.39 11.70 6.41
CA GLY A 63 11.03 11.56 6.96
C GLY A 63 10.48 10.13 6.90
N ILE A 64 9.52 9.85 7.78
CA ILE A 64 8.86 8.54 7.91
C ILE A 64 7.34 8.73 7.88
N VAL A 65 6.63 7.87 7.14
CA VAL A 65 5.17 7.70 7.25
C VAL A 65 4.84 6.25 7.65
N LYS A 66 3.82 6.10 8.48
CA LYS A 66 3.22 4.82 8.87
C LYS A 66 1.76 4.79 8.44
N VAL A 67 1.35 3.74 7.73
CA VAL A 67 0.00 3.52 7.21
C VAL A 67 -0.53 2.22 7.81
N ASP A 68 -1.56 2.33 8.66
CA ASP A 68 -2.16 1.19 9.38
C ASP A 68 -3.36 0.55 8.66
N GLY A 69 -3.87 1.19 7.61
CA GLY A 69 -5.06 0.76 6.87
C GLY A 69 -5.46 1.78 5.80
N PHE A 70 -6.51 1.47 5.05
CA PHE A 70 -7.15 2.44 4.16
C PHE A 70 -7.81 3.55 4.98
N ARG A 71 -7.54 4.82 4.65
CA ARG A 71 -8.34 5.94 5.18
C ARG A 71 -9.69 6.01 4.47
N GLN A 72 -10.75 6.06 5.26
CA GLN A 72 -12.13 6.27 4.81
C GLN A 72 -12.65 7.66 5.21
N SER A 73 -12.10 8.26 6.27
CA SER A 73 -12.26 9.67 6.64
C SER A 73 -11.02 10.17 7.41
N ASN A 74 -11.13 11.33 8.06
CA ASN A 74 -10.15 11.77 9.05
C ASN A 74 -10.10 10.83 10.27
N GLU A 75 -11.25 10.31 10.74
CA GLU A 75 -11.38 9.43 11.91
C GLU A 75 -11.37 7.93 11.57
N ALA A 76 -11.87 7.53 10.38
CA ALA A 76 -12.08 6.13 10.02
C ALA A 76 -10.89 5.52 9.26
N VAL A 77 -10.28 4.47 9.84
CA VAL A 77 -9.18 3.69 9.25
C VAL A 77 -9.54 2.20 9.19
N ALA A 78 -9.71 1.67 7.97
CA ALA A 78 -9.93 0.24 7.72
C ALA A 78 -8.59 -0.52 7.80
N ALA A 79 -8.22 -0.90 9.04
CA ALA A 79 -6.90 -1.45 9.35
C ALA A 79 -6.54 -2.72 8.54
N PHE A 80 -5.36 -2.73 7.92
CA PHE A 80 -4.88 -3.86 7.12
C PHE A 80 -4.74 -5.13 7.96
N ARG A 81 -4.99 -6.29 7.33
CA ARG A 81 -4.85 -7.62 7.94
C ARG A 81 -4.40 -8.64 6.90
N PHE A 82 -3.67 -9.66 7.34
CA PHE A 82 -3.44 -10.86 6.52
C PHE A 82 -4.70 -11.74 6.47
N SER A 83 -4.97 -12.34 5.32
CA SER A 83 -6.06 -13.31 5.14
C SER A 83 -5.63 -14.48 4.25
N SER A 84 -6.36 -15.58 4.30
CA SER A 84 -6.24 -16.65 3.30
C SER A 84 -6.97 -16.24 2.03
N VAL A 85 -6.50 -16.65 0.84
CA VAL A 85 -7.06 -16.24 -0.47
C VAL A 85 -8.59 -16.32 -0.53
N SER A 86 -9.19 -17.37 0.03
CA SER A 86 -10.64 -17.58 0.13
C SER A 86 -11.42 -16.48 0.90
N GLY A 87 -10.76 -15.74 1.77
CA GLY A 87 -11.29 -14.60 2.54
C GLY A 87 -10.47 -13.33 2.33
N SER A 88 -9.76 -13.20 1.21
CA SER A 88 -9.11 -11.96 0.79
C SER A 88 -10.12 -11.01 0.13
N TYR A 89 -9.82 -9.71 0.14
CA TYR A 89 -10.82 -8.65 -0.11
C TYR A 89 -11.45 -8.71 -1.51
N ALA A 90 -10.66 -9.02 -2.55
CA ALA A 90 -11.18 -9.28 -3.90
C ALA A 90 -12.17 -10.47 -3.92
N ASN A 91 -11.74 -11.62 -3.40
CA ASN A 91 -12.51 -12.88 -3.39
C ASN A 91 -13.84 -12.79 -2.64
N LEU A 92 -14.03 -11.77 -1.80
CA LEU A 92 -15.26 -11.49 -1.05
C LEU A 92 -16.26 -10.55 -1.77
N LYS A 93 -15.89 -9.88 -2.87
CA LYS A 93 -16.84 -9.05 -3.64
C LYS A 93 -16.89 -9.32 -5.15
N HIS A 94 -15.78 -9.59 -5.84
CA HIS A 94 -15.79 -10.05 -7.24
C HIS A 94 -14.58 -10.94 -7.58
N GLY A 95 -14.79 -11.99 -8.39
CA GLY A 95 -13.81 -13.05 -8.65
C GLY A 95 -12.55 -12.69 -9.46
N ASP A 96 -12.12 -11.43 -9.49
CA ASP A 96 -10.86 -11.02 -10.12
C ASP A 96 -9.70 -11.13 -9.12
N THR A 97 -9.16 -12.34 -9.00
CA THR A 97 -8.19 -12.72 -7.95
C THR A 97 -6.76 -12.19 -8.18
N ARG A 98 -6.50 -11.46 -9.27
CA ARG A 98 -5.15 -11.27 -9.82
C ARG A 98 -4.19 -10.39 -8.99
N ASN A 99 -4.70 -9.54 -8.11
CA ASN A 99 -3.92 -8.54 -7.35
C ASN A 99 -3.93 -8.73 -5.82
N VAL A 100 -4.44 -9.87 -5.32
CA VAL A 100 -4.59 -10.14 -3.89
C VAL A 100 -3.23 -10.16 -3.16
N GLY A 101 -3.10 -9.35 -2.11
CA GLY A 101 -1.91 -9.26 -1.25
C GLY A 101 -0.78 -8.40 -1.83
N VAL A 102 -0.99 -7.74 -2.99
CA VAL A 102 0.02 -6.89 -3.62
C VAL A 102 0.05 -5.52 -2.94
N ILE A 103 1.25 -5.11 -2.49
CA ILE A 103 1.52 -3.75 -2.00
C ILE A 103 2.24 -2.98 -3.10
N GLY A 104 1.57 -1.97 -3.67
CA GLY A 104 2.14 -1.11 -4.70
C GLY A 104 2.78 0.14 -4.12
N VAL A 105 3.94 0.54 -4.65
CA VAL A 105 4.66 1.75 -4.22
C VAL A 105 5.18 2.49 -5.45
N ALA A 106 4.62 3.66 -5.74
CA ALA A 106 5.19 4.61 -6.68
C ALA A 106 5.88 5.75 -5.90
N VAL A 107 7.12 6.07 -6.27
CA VAL A 107 7.93 7.12 -5.63
C VAL A 107 8.31 8.15 -6.69
N PHE A 108 7.93 9.40 -6.44
CA PHE A 108 8.25 10.56 -7.26
C PHE A 108 9.15 11.51 -6.49
N HIS A 109 9.96 12.26 -7.22
CA HIS A 109 10.83 13.31 -6.71
C HIS A 109 10.46 14.66 -7.32
N GLU A 110 10.87 15.74 -6.68
CA GLU A 110 10.60 17.10 -7.15
C GLU A 110 11.37 17.39 -8.45
N TYR A 111 10.69 18.01 -9.42
CA TYR A 111 11.26 18.28 -10.74
C TYR A 111 12.53 19.15 -10.64
N GLY A 112 13.62 18.72 -11.25
CA GLY A 112 14.94 19.35 -11.15
C GLY A 112 15.84 18.79 -10.04
N THR A 113 15.32 17.94 -9.15
CA THR A 113 16.17 17.10 -8.27
C THR A 113 16.59 15.82 -9.00
N ASN A 114 17.73 15.24 -8.63
CA ASN A 114 18.11 13.90 -9.09
C ASN A 114 18.57 13.02 -7.90
N PRO A 115 17.63 12.38 -7.18
CA PRO A 115 17.92 11.63 -5.96
C PRO A 115 18.34 10.17 -6.19
N LEU A 116 18.50 9.73 -7.44
CA LEU A 116 18.81 8.34 -7.79
C LEU A 116 20.03 8.27 -8.72
N ASP A 117 20.90 7.30 -8.48
CA ASP A 117 21.80 6.83 -9.53
C ASP A 117 20.98 6.24 -10.71
N LEU A 118 21.52 6.39 -11.91
CA LEU A 118 20.94 5.91 -13.16
C LEU A 118 20.68 4.39 -13.14
N THR A 119 21.47 3.61 -12.40
CA THR A 119 21.28 2.17 -12.25
C THR A 119 20.02 1.83 -11.46
N GLU A 120 19.78 2.54 -10.35
CA GLU A 120 18.63 2.33 -9.49
C GLU A 120 17.34 2.91 -10.12
N ALA A 121 17.44 4.07 -10.79
CA ALA A 121 16.34 4.60 -11.60
C ALA A 121 15.89 3.58 -12.66
N ARG A 122 16.83 2.96 -13.39
CA ARG A 122 16.54 1.91 -14.40
C ARG A 122 15.94 0.62 -13.83
N ARG A 123 16.14 0.33 -12.54
CA ARG A 123 15.43 -0.77 -11.85
C ARG A 123 13.99 -0.36 -11.53
N ARG A 124 13.79 0.80 -10.91
CA ARG A 124 12.47 1.29 -10.49
C ARG A 124 11.54 1.59 -11.68
N LEU A 125 12.07 2.10 -12.79
CA LEU A 125 11.32 2.34 -14.04
C LEU A 125 10.80 1.06 -14.73
N ARG A 126 11.18 -0.14 -14.27
CA ARG A 126 10.63 -1.43 -14.73
C ARG A 126 9.67 -2.08 -13.74
N ALA A 127 9.44 -1.47 -12.58
CA ALA A 127 8.39 -1.92 -11.67
C ALA A 127 7.02 -1.44 -12.18
N ASP A 128 6.03 -2.33 -12.17
CA ASP A 128 4.62 -1.95 -12.24
C ASP A 128 4.03 -1.98 -10.83
N PRO A 129 3.89 -0.82 -10.14
CA PRO A 129 3.28 -0.76 -8.82
C PRO A 129 1.75 -0.82 -8.85
N PHE A 130 1.11 -0.71 -10.02
CA PHE A 130 -0.35 -0.69 -10.17
C PHE A 130 -0.81 -1.67 -11.27
N PRO A 131 -0.46 -2.96 -11.19
CA PRO A 131 -0.71 -3.92 -12.26
C PRO A 131 -2.21 -4.18 -12.43
N GLY A 132 -2.68 -4.11 -13.68
CA GLY A 132 -4.06 -4.41 -14.03
C GLY A 132 -5.02 -3.20 -13.97
N ARG A 133 -5.98 -3.16 -14.91
CA ARG A 133 -6.99 -2.10 -15.03
C ARG A 133 -8.26 -2.35 -14.20
N THR A 134 -8.25 -3.39 -13.38
CA THR A 134 -9.34 -3.81 -12.51
C THR A 134 -8.83 -3.86 -11.08
N PHE A 135 -9.61 -3.25 -10.18
CA PHE A 135 -9.22 -2.99 -8.80
C PHE A 135 -10.29 -3.59 -7.87
N ALA A 136 -9.92 -3.97 -6.65
CA ALA A 136 -10.92 -4.25 -5.63
C ALA A 136 -11.78 -2.99 -5.39
N SER A 137 -13.03 -3.14 -4.96
CA SER A 137 -13.80 -2.02 -4.40
C SER A 137 -13.42 -1.82 -2.94
N PRO A 138 -13.38 -0.58 -2.40
CA PRO A 138 -13.01 -0.32 -1.01
C PRO A 138 -13.81 -1.17 -0.03
N PRO A 139 -13.13 -1.70 1.00
CA PRO A 139 -14.19 -2.78 2.46
C PRO A 139 -15.26 -1.80 2.99
N ASP A 140 -16.46 -2.27 3.33
CA ASP A 140 -17.43 -1.38 3.99
C ASP A 140 -16.92 -1.05 5.41
N PRO A 141 -17.15 0.17 5.93
CA PRO A 141 -16.75 0.51 7.29
C PRO A 141 -17.32 -0.50 8.28
N MET A 142 -16.47 -1.08 9.14
CA MET A 142 -16.98 -1.97 10.18
C MET A 142 -17.98 -1.21 11.06
N PRO A 143 -19.20 -1.74 11.30
CA PRO A 143 -20.11 -1.11 12.24
C PRO A 143 -19.43 -1.03 13.60
N SER A 144 -19.49 0.13 14.24
CA SER A 144 -18.90 0.37 15.54
C SER A 144 -19.49 -0.63 16.54
N ARG A 145 -18.67 -1.57 17.04
CA ARG A 145 -19.08 -2.47 18.12
C ARG A 145 -19.50 -1.59 19.30
N PRO A 146 -20.77 -1.62 19.75
CA PRO A 146 -21.20 -0.80 20.87
C PRO A 146 -20.39 -1.18 22.12
N PRO A 147 -20.04 -0.21 22.98
CA PRO A 147 -19.25 -0.47 24.17
C PRO A 147 -20.01 -1.43 25.08
N ARG A 148 -19.43 -2.61 25.32
CA ARG A 148 -19.93 -3.57 26.31
C ARG A 148 -19.44 -3.15 27.70
N TRP A 149 -20.18 -2.24 28.32
CA TRP A 149 -20.08 -2.04 29.75
C TRP A 149 -20.50 -3.32 30.48
N ARG A 150 -19.76 -3.65 31.55
CA ARG A 150 -20.01 -4.72 32.52
C ARG A 150 -19.53 -4.20 33.87
#